data_AF-Q2CBX4-F1
#
_entry.id   AF-Q2CBX4-F1
#
_cell.length_a   1.000
_cell.length_b   1.000
_cell.length_c   1.000
_cell.angle_alpha   90.00
_cell.angle_beta   90.00
_cell.angle_gamma   90.00
#
_symmetry.space_group_name_H-M   'P 1'
#
loop_
_entity.id
_entity.type
_entity.pdbx_description
1 polymer ?
#
loop_
_entity_poly.entity_id
_entity_poly.type
_entity_poly.pdbx_seq_one_letter_code
_entity_poly.pdbx_strand_id
1 'polypeptide(L)'
;MIETGAGLRAGFTDAAYEAAGVEIAASAEALWDVADIVAKVRPPTPDELGRTREGQLVISFFYRAQNGDLLDLAKDKGASVIAMDMVPRISRAQKMDALSSMANIAGYRAVIEAGN
;
A
#
# COMPACT_ATOMS: atom_id res chain seq x y z
N MET A 1 -1.57 9.33 -9.80
CA MET A 1 -0.19 9.84 -9.64
C MET A 1 0.66 8.84 -8.87
N ILE A 2 1.98 8.95 -8.93
CA ILE A 2 2.92 8.12 -8.17
C ILE A 2 4.09 8.96 -7.66
N GLU A 3 4.64 8.64 -6.49
CA GLU A 3 5.86 9.26 -5.98
C GLU A 3 7.05 8.94 -6.90
N THR A 4 7.88 9.94 -7.19
CA THR A 4 9.12 9.76 -7.95
C THR A 4 9.98 8.64 -7.36
N GLY A 5 10.44 7.73 -8.23
CA GLY A 5 11.29 6.62 -7.85
C GLY A 5 10.61 5.45 -7.15
N ALA A 6 9.29 5.51 -6.86
CA ALA A 6 8.58 4.48 -6.11
C ALA A 6 8.67 3.07 -6.75
N GLY A 7 8.72 3.00 -8.08
CA GLY A 7 8.80 1.75 -8.83
C GLY A 7 10.22 1.23 -9.09
N LEU A 8 11.28 2.01 -8.81
CA LEU A 8 12.63 1.70 -9.30
C LEU A 8 13.14 0.34 -8.80
N ARG A 9 12.91 0.05 -7.51
CA ARG A 9 13.30 -1.23 -6.90
C ARG A 9 12.50 -2.43 -7.43
N ALA A 10 11.36 -2.17 -8.07
CA ALA A 10 10.54 -3.17 -8.74
C ALA A 10 10.81 -3.24 -10.26
N GLY A 11 11.78 -2.46 -10.77
CA GLY A 11 12.14 -2.43 -12.19
C GLY A 11 11.29 -1.49 -13.04
N PHE A 12 10.47 -0.62 -12.44
CA PHE A 12 9.65 0.36 -13.15
C PHE A 12 10.22 1.78 -12.97
N THR A 13 10.52 2.46 -14.07
CA THR A 13 11.01 3.84 -14.07
C THR A 13 9.86 4.85 -14.05
N ASP A 14 10.12 6.07 -13.59
CA ASP A 14 9.14 7.16 -13.64
C ASP A 14 8.64 7.40 -15.08
N ALA A 15 9.53 7.36 -16.07
CA ALA A 15 9.17 7.47 -17.48
C ALA A 15 8.20 6.37 -17.94
N ALA A 16 8.26 5.15 -17.39
CA ALA A 16 7.31 4.09 -17.70
C ALA A 16 5.90 4.40 -17.15
N TYR A 17 5.83 5.05 -15.98
CA TYR A 17 4.58 5.55 -15.41
C TYR A 17 4.03 6.72 -16.23
N GLU A 18 4.86 7.70 -16.59
CA GLU A 18 4.47 8.83 -17.44
C GLU A 18 3.95 8.37 -18.81
N ALA A 19 4.62 7.41 -19.44
CA ALA A 19 4.17 6.82 -20.71
C ALA A 19 2.81 6.12 -20.60
N ALA A 20 2.42 5.65 -19.40
CA ALA A 20 1.10 5.11 -19.10
C ALA A 20 0.07 6.19 -18.71
N GLY A 21 0.43 7.47 -18.79
CA GLY A 21 -0.45 8.60 -18.43
C GLY A 21 -0.52 8.88 -16.92
N VAL A 22 0.43 8.37 -16.13
CA VAL A 22 0.49 8.61 -14.69
C VAL A 22 1.31 9.86 -14.40
N GLU A 23 0.72 10.79 -13.65
CA GLU A 23 1.43 11.96 -13.12
C GLU A 23 2.47 11.55 -12.05
N ILE A 24 3.66 12.13 -12.11
CA ILE A 24 4.72 11.92 -11.10
C ILE A 24 4.66 13.02 -10.04
N ALA A 25 4.49 12.62 -8.79
CA ALA A 25 4.59 13.50 -7.63
C ALA A 25 6.06 13.70 -7.25
N ALA A 26 6.45 14.94 -6.98
CA ALA A 26 7.83 15.30 -6.63
C ALA A 26 8.30 14.72 -5.28
N SER A 27 7.36 14.38 -4.39
CA SER A 27 7.65 13.73 -3.11
C SER A 27 6.43 12.96 -2.59
N ALA A 28 6.65 12.10 -1.59
CA ALA A 28 5.57 11.44 -0.86
C ALA A 28 4.60 12.48 -0.27
N GLU A 29 5.10 13.56 0.32
CA GLU A 29 4.29 14.61 0.94
C GLU A 29 3.32 15.24 -0.05
N ALA A 30 3.83 15.64 -1.23
CA ALA A 30 2.99 16.22 -2.27
C ALA A 30 1.89 15.26 -2.72
N LEU A 31 2.17 13.95 -2.75
CA LEU A 31 1.18 12.92 -3.07
C LEU A 31 0.11 12.81 -1.97
N TRP A 32 0.52 12.73 -0.70
CA TRP A 32 -0.39 12.59 0.44
C TRP A 32 -1.32 13.79 0.60
N ASP A 33 -0.84 15.00 0.30
CA ASP A 33 -1.62 16.24 0.44
C ASP A 33 -2.80 16.31 -0.55
N VAL A 34 -2.62 15.78 -1.78
CA VAL A 34 -3.63 15.92 -2.85
C VAL A 34 -4.46 14.66 -3.09
N ALA A 35 -3.91 13.46 -2.85
CA ALA A 35 -4.60 12.21 -3.19
C ALA A 35 -5.85 11.97 -2.33
N ASP A 36 -6.99 11.64 -2.92
CA ASP A 36 -8.17 11.19 -2.16
C ASP A 36 -8.03 9.75 -1.65
N ILE A 37 -7.28 8.93 -2.40
CA ILE A 37 -7.02 7.52 -2.08
C ILE A 37 -5.51 7.28 -2.17
N VAL A 38 -4.92 6.76 -1.10
CA VAL A 38 -3.51 6.39 -1.04
C VAL A 38 -3.39 4.87 -0.92
N ALA A 39 -2.77 4.25 -1.92
CA ALA A 39 -2.51 2.81 -1.94
C ALA A 39 -1.02 2.53 -1.65
N LYS A 40 -0.75 1.65 -0.69
CA LYS A 40 0.60 1.27 -0.26
C LYS A 40 0.69 -0.23 0.00
N VAL A 41 1.92 -0.74 -0.04
CA VAL A 41 2.17 -2.16 0.26
C VAL A 41 2.19 -2.39 1.77
N ARG A 42 3.12 -1.75 2.49
CA ARG A 42 3.31 -1.92 3.94
C ARG A 42 2.36 -1.04 4.75
N PRO A 43 2.17 -1.33 6.06
CA PRO A 43 1.47 -0.43 6.96
C PRO A 43 2.04 0.99 6.87
N PRO A 44 1.17 2.02 6.87
CA PRO A 44 1.63 3.38 6.92
C PRO A 44 2.31 3.66 8.26
N THR A 45 3.26 4.59 8.24
CA THR A 45 3.92 5.08 9.45
C THR A 45 3.04 6.10 10.19
N PRO A 46 3.33 6.40 11.47
CA PRO A 46 2.65 7.49 12.18
C PRO A 46 2.73 8.83 11.44
N ASP A 47 3.89 9.16 10.86
CA ASP A 47 4.08 10.41 10.12
C ASP A 47 3.22 10.48 8.86
N GLU A 48 3.10 9.36 8.14
CA GLU A 48 2.23 9.24 6.97
C GLU A 48 0.75 9.35 7.34
N LEU A 49 0.28 8.63 8.37
CA LEU A 49 -1.10 8.76 8.84
C LEU A 49 -1.38 10.14 9.43
N GLY A 50 -0.40 10.77 10.08
CA GLY A 50 -0.51 12.13 10.60
C GLY A 50 -0.78 13.17 9.50
N ARG A 51 -0.39 12.89 8.25
CA ARG A 51 -0.64 13.73 7.07
C ARG A 51 -2.01 13.52 6.46
N THR A 52 -2.73 12.47 6.84
CA THR A 52 -4.04 12.21 6.23
C THR A 52 -5.02 13.35 6.48
N ARG A 53 -5.98 13.50 5.57
CA ARG A 53 -7.10 14.45 5.71
C ARG A 53 -8.40 13.71 5.97
N GLU A 54 -9.35 14.43 6.56
CA GLU A 54 -10.70 13.89 6.78
C GLU A 54 -11.30 13.41 5.45
N GLY A 55 -11.88 12.20 5.46
CA GLY A 55 -12.47 11.57 4.29
C GLY A 55 -11.47 10.90 3.32
N GLN A 56 -10.16 11.00 3.56
CA GLN A 56 -9.16 10.31 2.75
C GLN A 56 -9.19 8.80 3.01
N LEU A 57 -8.95 7.99 1.98
CA LEU A 57 -8.91 6.53 2.08
C LEU A 57 -7.48 6.00 1.96
N VAL A 58 -7.04 5.21 2.93
CA VAL A 58 -5.75 4.49 2.88
C VAL A 58 -6.00 3.00 2.65
N ILE A 59 -5.36 2.44 1.62
CA ILE A 59 -5.41 1.01 1.30
C ILE A 59 -4.01 0.43 1.46
N SER A 60 -3.83 -0.50 2.39
CA SER A 60 -2.54 -1.15 2.65
C SER A 60 -2.70 -2.44 3.44
N PHE A 61 -1.63 -3.24 3.56
CA PHE A 61 -1.56 -4.13 4.72
C PHE A 61 -1.51 -3.27 5.98
N PHE A 62 -2.32 -3.59 6.98
CA PHE A 62 -2.46 -2.75 8.18
C PHE A 62 -2.18 -3.51 9.47
N TYR A 63 -2.49 -4.81 9.53
CA TYR A 63 -2.23 -5.65 10.72
C TYR A 63 -2.79 -5.02 12.01
N ARG A 64 -4.07 -4.68 12.00
CA ARG A 64 -4.72 -3.85 13.05
C ARG A 64 -4.54 -4.39 14.47
N ALA A 65 -4.39 -5.71 14.63
CA ALA A 65 -4.20 -6.34 15.93
C ALA A 65 -2.84 -5.98 16.56
N GLN A 66 -1.85 -5.69 15.72
CA GLN A 66 -0.50 -5.28 16.12
C GLN A 66 -0.33 -3.75 16.12
N ASN A 67 -1.19 -3.04 15.40
CA ASN A 67 -1.07 -1.60 15.14
C ASN A 67 -2.30 -0.81 15.65
N GLY A 68 -2.67 -1.02 16.92
CA GLY A 68 -3.82 -0.33 17.54
C GLY A 68 -3.68 1.19 17.51
N ASP A 69 -2.52 1.71 17.88
CA ASP A 69 -2.24 3.15 17.92
C ASP A 69 -2.36 3.81 16.54
N LEU A 70 -1.97 3.11 15.47
CA LEU A 70 -2.13 3.61 14.09
C LEU A 70 -3.60 3.64 13.68
N LEU A 71 -4.42 2.70 14.15
CA LEU A 71 -5.86 2.69 13.89
C LEU A 71 -6.54 3.87 14.58
N ASP A 72 -6.15 4.15 15.83
CA ASP A 72 -6.66 5.29 16.57
C ASP A 72 -6.23 6.61 15.93
N LEU A 73 -4.98 6.72 15.47
CA LEU A 73 -4.53 7.89 14.73
C LEU A 73 -5.33 8.11 13.45
N ALA A 74 -5.58 7.06 12.65
CA ALA A 74 -6.37 7.18 11.43
C ALA A 74 -7.81 7.63 11.73
N LYS A 75 -8.41 7.10 12.80
CA LYS A 75 -9.74 7.48 13.29
C LYS A 75 -9.77 8.95 13.72
N ASP A 76 -8.79 9.39 14.51
CA ASP A 76 -8.70 10.77 15.02
C ASP A 76 -8.48 11.79 13.89
N LYS A 77 -7.82 11.37 12.82
CA LYS A 77 -7.63 12.14 11.58
C LYS A 77 -8.86 12.15 10.66
N GLY A 78 -9.89 11.35 10.96
CA GLY A 78 -11.07 11.19 10.11
C GLY A 78 -10.81 10.44 8.81
N ALA A 79 -9.73 9.66 8.74
CA ALA A 79 -9.35 8.87 7.57
C ALA A 79 -10.00 7.47 7.61
N SER A 80 -10.34 6.94 6.43
CA SER A 80 -10.80 5.57 6.28
C SER A 80 -9.63 4.65 5.92
N VAL A 81 -9.67 3.41 6.41
CA VAL A 81 -8.61 2.41 6.13
C VAL A 81 -9.23 1.11 5.62
N ILE A 82 -8.71 0.60 4.49
CA ILE A 82 -8.93 -0.76 4.03
C ILE A 82 -7.67 -1.58 4.31
N ALA A 83 -7.78 -2.51 5.26
CA ALA A 83 -6.72 -3.44 5.62
C ALA A 83 -6.73 -4.68 4.70
N MET A 84 -5.73 -4.79 3.82
CA MET A 84 -5.64 -5.88 2.84
C MET A 84 -5.39 -7.25 3.48
N ASP A 85 -4.82 -7.29 4.69
CA ASP A 85 -4.68 -8.51 5.50
C ASP A 85 -6.02 -9.04 6.06
N MET A 86 -7.07 -8.21 6.02
CA MET A 86 -8.40 -8.56 6.53
C MET A 86 -9.40 -8.93 5.44
N VAL A 87 -8.97 -9.01 4.17
CA VAL A 87 -9.87 -9.44 3.08
C VAL A 87 -10.38 -10.86 3.40
N PRO A 88 -11.71 -11.07 3.47
CA PRO A 88 -12.27 -12.35 3.84
C PRO A 88 -11.92 -13.42 2.81
N ARG A 89 -11.53 -14.60 3.28
CA ARG A 89 -11.15 -15.74 2.43
C ARG A 89 -12.39 -16.48 1.92
N ILE A 90 -13.11 -15.85 0.99
CA ILE A 90 -14.30 -16.39 0.31
C ILE A 90 -14.11 -16.33 -1.20
N SER A 91 -14.78 -17.22 -1.96
CA SER A 91 -14.56 -17.35 -3.42
C SER A 91 -14.74 -16.04 -4.19
N ARG A 92 -15.69 -15.18 -3.78
CA ARG A 92 -15.92 -13.87 -4.42
C ARG A 92 -14.76 -12.88 -4.21
N ALA A 93 -14.02 -13.01 -3.11
CA ALA A 93 -12.94 -12.10 -2.73
C ALA A 93 -11.55 -12.64 -3.08
N GLN A 94 -11.45 -13.83 -3.66
CA GLN A 94 -10.17 -14.49 -3.93
C GLN A 94 -9.23 -13.65 -4.82
N LYS A 95 -9.76 -12.89 -5.79
CA LYS A 95 -8.97 -11.99 -6.63
C LYS A 95 -8.37 -10.79 -5.88
N MET A 96 -8.87 -10.51 -4.67
CA MET A 96 -8.42 -9.42 -3.81
C MET A 96 -7.55 -9.91 -2.64
N ASP A 97 -7.32 -11.23 -2.51
CA ASP A 97 -6.48 -11.80 -1.47
C ASP A 97 -4.99 -11.56 -1.77
N ALA A 98 -4.48 -10.46 -1.22
CA ALA A 98 -3.08 -10.09 -1.33
C ALA A 98 -2.14 -11.06 -0.59
N LEU A 99 -2.60 -11.71 0.49
CA LEU A 99 -1.78 -12.67 1.25
C LEU A 99 -1.51 -13.93 0.42
N SER A 100 -2.52 -14.45 -0.27
CA SER A 100 -2.37 -15.61 -1.15
C SER A 100 -1.42 -15.32 -2.32
N SER A 101 -1.48 -14.10 -2.88
CA SER A 101 -0.56 -13.66 -3.94
C SER A 101 0.90 -13.60 -3.45
N MET A 102 1.14 -13.00 -2.28
CA MET A 102 2.49 -12.92 -1.70
C MET A 102 3.03 -14.29 -1.28
N ALA A 103 2.18 -15.17 -0.74
CA ALA A 103 2.57 -16.52 -0.34
C ALA A 103 3.03 -17.36 -1.54
N ASN A 104 2.37 -17.23 -2.68
CA ASN A 104 2.77 -17.94 -3.91
C ASN A 104 4.17 -17.51 -4.38
N ILE A 105 4.44 -16.20 -4.41
CA ILE A 105 5.77 -15.66 -4.77
C ILE A 105 6.83 -16.12 -3.76
N ALA A 106 6.51 -16.09 -2.46
CA ALA A 106 7.41 -16.52 -1.40
C ALA A 106 7.77 -18.01 -1.52
N GLY A 107 6.80 -18.87 -1.80
CA GLY A 107 7.03 -20.31 -2.02
C GLY A 107 7.96 -20.58 -3.21
N TYR A 108 7.75 -19.88 -4.32
CA TYR A 108 8.63 -19.98 -5.48
C TYR A 108 10.06 -19.49 -5.15
N ARG A 109 10.19 -18.34 -4.47
CA ARG A 109 11.51 -17.82 -4.07
C ARG A 109 12.23 -18.76 -3.11
N ALA A 110 11.54 -19.38 -2.16
CA ALA A 110 12.12 -20.32 -1.23
C ALA A 110 12.80 -21.52 -1.92
N VAL A 111 12.19 -22.03 -3.00
CA VAL A 111 12.79 -23.11 -3.81
C VAL A 111 14.06 -22.63 -4.52
N ILE A 112 14.07 -21.41 -5.06
CA ILE A 112 15.26 -20.83 -5.69
C ILE A 112 16.40 -20.69 -4.66
N GLU A 113 16.10 -20.16 -3.47
CA GLU A 113 17.12 -19.97 -2.43
C GLU A 113 17.67 -21.30 -1.90
N ALA A 114 16.84 -22.34 -1.82
CA ALA A 114 17.30 -23.67 -1.39
C ALA A 114 18.17 -24.38 -2.43
N GLY A 115 18.07 -23.99 -3.70
CA GLY A 115 18.84 -24.57 -4.80
C GLY A 115 20.17 -23.86 -5.10
N ASN A 116 20.44 -22.71 -4.46
CA ASN A 116 21.70 -21.97 -4.54
C ASN A 116 22.65 -22.36 -3.40
#